data_AF-A0A935RS52-F1
#
_entry.id   AF-A0A935RS52-F1
#
_cell.length_a   1.000
_cell.length_b   1.000
_cell.length_c   1.000
_cell.angle_alpha   90.00
_cell.angle_beta   90.00
_cell.angle_gamma   90.00
#
_symmetry.space_group_name_H-M   'P 1'
#
loop_
_entity.id
_entity.type
_entity.pdbx_description
1 polymer ?
#
loop_
_entity_poly.entity_id
_entity_poly.type
_entity_poly.pdbx_seq_one_letter_code
_entity_poly.pdbx_strand_id
1 'polypeptide(L)'
;NDGQLAIAKFPRNDDESNVVVWEAIALILAERAGLECSSGRLLDIAGKSVLLVRRFDRQGTTRVPFLSAMSMLQARDSDTHSYLEIADALGQYGAEPTADLAQMWRRIVFSILVSNTDDHLRNHGFVYERFKGWRLSPAYDLNPVPTDVKPRILTTNIDLDNGSASLDLALSVAENFRLTLADGKTIIKEVGGAVSEWRKLAFANDLSEREIERMASAFVHEDSEFAASL
;
A
#
# COMPACT_ATOMS: atom_id res chain seq x y z
N ASN A 1 -20.25 -11.28 -13.46
CA ASN A 1 -19.69 -10.42 -14.52
C ASN A 1 -20.35 -9.07 -14.37
N ASP A 2 -19.70 -8.12 -13.70
CA ASP A 2 -20.22 -6.79 -13.35
C ASP A 2 -19.90 -5.72 -14.42
N GLY A 3 -19.28 -6.14 -15.54
CA GLY A 3 -18.93 -5.27 -16.67
C GLY A 3 -17.71 -4.38 -16.40
N GLN A 4 -16.97 -4.58 -15.31
CA GLN A 4 -15.85 -3.73 -14.95
C GLN A 4 -14.52 -4.31 -15.42
N LEU A 5 -13.63 -3.42 -15.88
CA LEU A 5 -12.30 -3.79 -16.34
C LEU A 5 -11.38 -4.07 -15.16
N ALA A 6 -10.61 -5.16 -15.26
CA ALA A 6 -9.66 -5.61 -14.26
C ALA A 6 -8.30 -5.93 -14.89
N ILE A 7 -7.26 -5.97 -14.06
CA ILE A 7 -5.94 -6.49 -14.37
C ILE A 7 -5.84 -7.86 -13.71
N ALA A 8 -5.42 -8.87 -14.48
CA ALA A 8 -5.13 -10.19 -13.96
C ALA A 8 -3.64 -10.30 -13.64
N LYS A 9 -3.32 -10.67 -12.39
CA LYS A 9 -1.97 -10.95 -11.92
C LYS A 9 -1.79 -12.45 -11.73
N PHE A 10 -0.75 -12.99 -12.35
CA PHE A 10 -0.43 -14.41 -12.36
C PHE A 10 0.86 -14.64 -11.56
N PRO A 11 0.98 -15.79 -10.88
CA PRO A 11 2.23 -16.16 -10.23
C PRO A 11 3.30 -16.39 -11.29
N ARG A 12 4.55 -16.06 -10.96
CA ARG A 12 5.70 -16.42 -11.79
C ARG A 12 6.10 -17.86 -11.48
N ASN A 13 6.79 -18.49 -12.42
CA ASN A 13 7.21 -19.90 -12.27
C ASN A 13 8.31 -20.10 -11.23
N ASP A 14 9.02 -19.02 -10.89
CA ASP A 14 10.16 -18.97 -9.97
C ASP A 14 9.82 -18.30 -8.62
N ASP A 15 8.54 -18.02 -8.36
CA ASP A 15 8.13 -17.45 -7.08
C ASP A 15 8.34 -18.47 -5.94
N GLU A 16 9.14 -18.08 -4.94
CA GLU A 16 9.38 -18.89 -3.73
C GLU A 16 8.23 -18.84 -2.72
N SER A 17 7.22 -17.99 -2.97
CA SER A 17 6.01 -17.81 -2.16
C SER A 17 4.82 -17.51 -3.07
N ASN A 18 3.59 -17.64 -2.57
CA ASN A 18 2.40 -17.35 -3.34
C ASN A 18 2.12 -15.83 -3.34
N VAL A 19 2.96 -15.08 -4.07
CA VAL A 19 2.94 -13.60 -4.13
C VAL A 19 1.54 -13.07 -4.45
N VAL A 20 0.82 -13.73 -5.35
CA VAL A 20 -0.54 -13.36 -5.75
C VAL A 20 -1.54 -13.47 -4.60
N VAL A 21 -1.42 -14.49 -3.75
CA VAL A 21 -2.28 -14.65 -2.56
C VAL A 21 -1.88 -13.67 -1.47
N TRP A 22 -0.59 -13.42 -1.26
CA TRP A 22 -0.13 -12.42 -0.29
C TRP A 22 -0.54 -11.00 -0.68
N GLU A 23 -0.51 -10.64 -1.95
CA GLU A 23 -1.05 -9.36 -2.43
C GLU A 23 -2.56 -9.26 -2.16
N ALA A 24 -3.31 -10.34 -2.40
CA ALA A 24 -4.75 -10.36 -2.11
C ALA A 24 -5.03 -10.18 -0.61
N ILE A 25 -4.26 -10.84 0.25
CA ILE A 25 -4.34 -10.67 1.71
C ILE A 25 -4.01 -9.22 2.09
N ALA A 26 -2.95 -8.64 1.52
CA ALA A 26 -2.56 -7.26 1.78
C ALA A 26 -3.65 -6.26 1.35
N LEU A 27 -4.31 -6.46 0.21
CA LEU A 27 -5.45 -5.62 -0.20
C LEU A 27 -6.63 -5.71 0.78
N ILE A 28 -6.95 -6.92 1.27
CA ILE A 28 -8.00 -7.11 2.28
C ILE A 28 -7.64 -6.42 3.60
N LEU A 29 -6.39 -6.56 4.06
CA LEU A 29 -5.90 -5.90 5.25
C LEU A 29 -5.93 -4.39 5.11
N ALA A 30 -5.51 -3.87 3.96
CA ALA A 30 -5.51 -2.44 3.66
C ALA A 30 -6.93 -1.85 3.67
N GLU A 31 -7.90 -2.53 3.05
CA GLU A 31 -9.30 -2.11 3.08
C GLU A 31 -9.85 -2.10 4.52
N ARG A 32 -9.57 -3.14 5.32
CA ARG A 32 -9.93 -3.19 6.75
C ARG A 32 -9.25 -2.12 7.59
N ALA A 33 -8.05 -1.73 7.19
CA ALA A 33 -7.28 -0.66 7.80
C ALA A 33 -7.77 0.74 7.41
N GLY A 34 -8.85 0.85 6.62
CA GLY A 34 -9.45 2.12 6.21
C GLY A 34 -8.75 2.80 5.04
N LEU A 35 -7.89 2.08 4.29
CA LEU A 35 -7.32 2.60 3.06
C LEU A 35 -8.36 2.52 1.94
N GLU A 36 -8.41 3.56 1.10
CA GLU A 36 -9.05 3.45 -0.20
C GLU A 36 -8.20 2.55 -1.11
N CYS A 37 -8.69 1.35 -1.41
CA CYS A 37 -7.96 0.31 -2.15
C CYS A 37 -8.67 -0.09 -3.45
N SER A 38 -7.87 -0.59 -4.38
CA SER A 38 -8.40 -1.28 -5.56
C SER A 38 -9.02 -2.60 -5.12
N SER A 39 -10.28 -2.83 -5.50
CA SER A 39 -10.95 -4.10 -5.19
C SER A 39 -10.26 -5.26 -5.90
N GLY A 40 -9.79 -6.23 -5.11
CA GLY A 40 -9.15 -7.45 -5.57
C GLY A 40 -9.98 -8.69 -5.26
N ARG A 41 -9.93 -9.70 -6.14
CA ARG A 41 -10.45 -11.05 -5.84
C ARG A 41 -9.54 -12.13 -6.39
N LEU A 42 -9.34 -13.18 -5.61
CA LEU A 42 -8.65 -14.39 -6.06
C LEU A 42 -9.58 -15.27 -6.88
N LEU A 43 -9.04 -15.85 -7.94
CA LEU A 43 -9.66 -16.88 -8.75
C LEU A 43 -8.74 -18.09 -8.81
N ASP A 44 -9.31 -19.29 -8.77
CA ASP A 44 -8.59 -20.50 -9.21
C ASP A 44 -8.76 -20.65 -10.72
N ILE A 45 -7.64 -20.70 -11.44
CA ILE A 45 -7.62 -21.00 -12.88
C ILE A 45 -6.68 -22.18 -13.10
N ALA A 46 -7.26 -23.35 -13.35
CA ALA A 46 -6.54 -24.60 -13.57
C ALA A 46 -5.56 -24.94 -12.42
N GLY A 47 -6.00 -24.74 -11.16
CA GLY A 47 -5.21 -25.04 -9.97
C GLY A 47 -4.14 -23.99 -9.65
N LYS A 48 -4.23 -22.80 -10.25
CA LYS A 48 -3.35 -21.65 -9.96
C LYS A 48 -4.19 -20.48 -9.47
N SER A 49 -3.76 -19.87 -8.36
CA SER A 49 -4.34 -18.62 -7.87
C SER A 49 -4.00 -17.46 -8.82
N VAL A 50 -5.01 -16.72 -9.25
CA VAL A 50 -4.91 -15.52 -10.09
C VAL A 50 -5.64 -14.39 -9.39
N LEU A 51 -4.98 -13.25 -9.19
CA LEU A 51 -5.60 -12.08 -8.58
C LEU A 51 -6.15 -11.18 -9.68
N LEU A 52 -7.46 -10.94 -9.65
CA LEU A 52 -8.11 -9.90 -10.46
C LEU A 52 -8.23 -8.62 -9.64
N VAL A 53 -7.53 -7.57 -10.05
CA VAL A 53 -7.61 -6.24 -9.44
C VAL A 53 -8.39 -5.31 -10.35
N ARG A 54 -9.46 -4.71 -9.84
CA ARG A 54 -10.29 -3.75 -10.59
C ARG A 54 -9.49 -2.51 -10.94
N ARG A 55 -9.62 -2.05 -12.18
CA ARG A 55 -9.01 -0.79 -12.64
C ARG A 55 -9.79 0.42 -12.14
N PHE A 56 -9.15 1.26 -11.34
CA PHE A 56 -9.71 2.54 -10.90
C PHE A 56 -9.61 3.65 -11.97
N ASP A 57 -8.76 3.50 -12.99
CA ASP A 57 -8.64 4.43 -14.12
C ASP A 57 -9.71 4.23 -15.21
N ARG A 58 -10.82 3.57 -14.85
CA ARG A 58 -11.94 3.21 -15.74
C ARG A 58 -13.29 3.45 -15.09
N GLN A 59 -14.17 4.10 -15.84
CA GLN A 59 -15.60 4.22 -15.56
C GLN A 59 -16.37 3.70 -16.76
N GLY A 60 -16.77 2.42 -16.71
CA GLY A 60 -17.26 1.69 -17.88
C GLY A 60 -16.21 1.69 -19.00
N THR A 61 -16.58 2.20 -20.17
CA THR A 61 -15.67 2.35 -21.32
C THR A 61 -14.82 3.63 -21.27
N THR A 62 -15.13 4.54 -20.35
CA THR A 62 -14.42 5.83 -20.24
C THR A 62 -13.15 5.68 -19.44
N ARG A 63 -12.05 6.22 -19.98
CA ARG A 63 -10.76 6.30 -19.28
C ARG A 63 -10.72 7.54 -18.40
N VAL A 64 -10.37 7.34 -17.13
CA VAL A 64 -10.04 8.44 -16.21
C VAL A 64 -8.54 8.73 -16.37
N PRO A 65 -8.12 10.01 -16.52
CA PRO A 65 -6.70 10.33 -16.57
C PRO A 65 -5.99 9.90 -15.30
N PHE A 66 -4.81 9.32 -15.47
CA PHE A 66 -3.99 8.75 -14.40
C PHE A 66 -2.53 9.16 -14.58
N LEU A 67 -1.86 9.46 -13.48
CA LEU A 67 -0.41 9.64 -13.41
C LEU A 67 0.15 8.83 -12.23
N SER A 68 1.32 8.22 -12.39
CA SER A 68 2.09 7.76 -11.24
C SER A 68 2.77 8.93 -10.54
N ALA A 69 3.18 8.74 -9.28
CA ALA A 69 4.03 9.71 -8.57
C ALA A 69 5.31 10.00 -9.33
N MET A 70 5.91 8.98 -9.96
CA MET A 70 7.08 9.17 -10.82
C MET A 70 6.82 10.18 -11.94
N SER A 71 5.67 10.08 -12.63
CA SER A 71 5.34 11.02 -13.70
C SER A 71 4.98 12.41 -13.17
N MET A 72 4.26 12.48 -12.04
CA MET A 72 3.89 13.75 -11.40
C MET A 72 5.14 14.54 -10.96
N LEU A 73 6.12 13.86 -10.37
CA LEU A 73 7.36 14.45 -9.88
C LEU A 73 8.42 14.60 -10.99
N GLN A 74 8.13 14.14 -12.22
CA GLN A 74 9.08 14.11 -13.34
C GLN A 74 10.38 13.35 -13.00
N ALA A 75 10.26 12.34 -12.14
CA ALA A 75 11.34 11.51 -11.65
C ALA A 75 11.75 10.43 -12.67
N ARG A 76 12.97 9.91 -12.50
CA ARG A 76 13.51 8.76 -13.24
C ARG A 76 13.68 7.58 -12.28
N ASP A 77 13.82 6.37 -12.82
CA ASP A 77 13.97 5.15 -12.01
C ASP A 77 15.23 5.15 -11.12
N SER A 78 16.24 5.96 -11.46
CA SER A 78 17.47 6.10 -10.66
C SER A 78 17.35 7.06 -9.49
N ASP A 79 16.25 7.81 -9.39
CA ASP A 79 16.12 8.93 -8.47
C ASP A 79 15.50 8.45 -7.16
N THR A 80 16.10 8.86 -6.04
CA THR A 80 15.51 8.67 -4.72
C THR A 80 14.59 9.84 -4.41
N HIS A 81 13.37 9.53 -4.00
CA HIS A 81 12.34 10.51 -3.66
C HIS A 81 11.63 10.12 -2.37
N SER A 82 10.91 11.09 -1.82
CA SER A 82 10.21 10.98 -0.55
C SER A 82 8.69 11.05 -0.69
N TYR A 83 8.01 10.52 0.32
CA TYR A 83 6.59 10.75 0.51
C TYR A 83 6.26 12.23 0.75
N LEU A 84 7.22 13.03 1.23
CA LEU A 84 7.05 14.48 1.41
C LEU A 84 6.87 15.20 0.08
N GLU A 85 7.59 14.80 -0.97
CA GLU A 85 7.40 15.37 -2.31
C GLU A 85 6.05 14.97 -2.91
N ILE A 86 5.56 13.76 -2.61
CA ILE A 86 4.19 13.36 -2.97
C ILE A 86 3.17 14.20 -2.21
N ALA A 87 3.41 14.47 -0.92
CA ALA A 87 2.56 15.34 -0.10
C ALA A 87 2.51 16.77 -0.65
N ASP A 88 3.64 17.32 -1.07
CA ASP A 88 3.72 18.63 -1.73
C ASP A 88 2.93 18.65 -3.04
N ALA A 89 3.05 17.62 -3.87
CA ALA A 89 2.28 17.51 -5.12
C ALA A 89 0.77 17.43 -4.86
N LEU A 90 0.33 16.69 -3.83
CA LEU A 90 -1.08 16.68 -3.39
C LEU A 90 -1.51 18.04 -2.85
N GLY A 91 -0.66 18.74 -2.12
CA GLY A 91 -0.92 20.09 -1.64
C GLY A 91 -1.10 21.11 -2.76
N GLN A 92 -0.29 21.00 -3.81
CA GLN A 92 -0.25 21.96 -4.91
C GLN A 92 -1.32 21.70 -5.98
N TYR A 93 -1.55 20.43 -6.32
CA TYR A 93 -2.39 20.05 -7.46
C TYR A 93 -3.63 19.24 -7.06
N GLY A 94 -3.81 18.98 -5.77
CA GLY A 94 -4.86 18.12 -5.24
C GLY A 94 -6.25 18.75 -5.29
N ALA A 95 -7.25 17.93 -5.60
CA ALA A 95 -8.66 18.31 -5.52
C ALA A 95 -9.19 18.29 -4.08
N GLU A 96 -8.70 17.39 -3.22
CA GLU A 96 -9.05 17.32 -1.79
C GLU A 96 -7.78 17.04 -0.93
N PRO A 97 -6.82 17.99 -0.86
CA PRO A 97 -5.49 17.71 -0.30
C PRO A 97 -5.51 17.19 1.13
N THR A 98 -6.38 17.71 2.01
CA THR A 98 -6.43 17.25 3.41
C THR A 98 -6.84 15.78 3.52
N ALA A 99 -7.84 15.33 2.75
CA ALA A 99 -8.28 13.94 2.77
C ALA A 99 -7.24 13.02 2.13
N ASP A 100 -6.67 13.44 1.00
CA ASP A 100 -5.70 12.65 0.25
C ASP A 100 -4.35 12.53 1.01
N LEU A 101 -3.93 13.57 1.74
CA LEU A 101 -2.74 13.52 2.61
C LEU A 101 -2.93 12.56 3.78
N ALA A 102 -4.11 12.56 4.41
CA ALA A 102 -4.43 11.61 5.48
C ALA A 102 -4.42 10.15 4.96
N GLN A 103 -4.97 9.92 3.76
CA GLN A 103 -4.91 8.60 3.09
C GLN A 103 -3.49 8.20 2.69
N MET A 104 -2.65 9.16 2.25
CA MET A 104 -1.25 8.88 1.94
C MET A 104 -0.48 8.49 3.20
N TRP A 105 -0.63 9.23 4.30
CA TRP A 105 0.04 8.88 5.55
C TRP A 105 -0.41 7.52 6.09
N ARG A 106 -1.71 7.21 5.97
CA ARG A 106 -2.24 5.87 6.29
C ARG A 106 -1.59 4.76 5.44
N ARG A 107 -1.26 5.02 4.16
CA ARG A 107 -0.51 4.09 3.30
C ARG A 107 0.92 3.89 3.73
N ILE A 108 1.58 4.93 4.23
CA ILE A 108 2.94 4.83 4.79
C ILE A 108 2.91 3.89 5.99
N VAL A 109 1.99 4.13 6.95
CA VAL A 109 1.81 3.28 8.12
C VAL A 109 1.50 1.83 7.74
N PHE A 110 0.61 1.61 6.77
CA PHE A 110 0.32 0.26 6.27
C PHE A 110 1.56 -0.41 5.68
N SER A 111 2.31 0.30 4.84
CA SER A 111 3.53 -0.22 4.20
C SER A 111 4.59 -0.58 5.23
N ILE A 112 4.72 0.20 6.31
CA ILE A 112 5.61 -0.12 7.44
C ILE A 112 5.19 -1.41 8.13
N LEU A 113 3.90 -1.54 8.45
CA LEU A 113 3.36 -2.64 9.26
C LEU A 113 3.28 -3.98 8.51
N VAL A 114 3.34 -3.96 7.18
CA VAL A 114 3.42 -5.18 6.36
C VAL A 114 4.78 -5.35 5.68
N SER A 115 5.74 -4.47 5.97
CA SER A 115 7.07 -4.49 5.33
C SER A 115 7.00 -4.45 3.79
N ASN A 116 6.15 -3.58 3.23
CA ASN A 116 6.01 -3.37 1.79
C ASN A 116 7.18 -2.57 1.22
N THR A 117 8.35 -3.22 1.10
CA THR A 117 9.62 -2.57 0.78
C THR A 117 9.78 -2.16 -0.69
N ASP A 118 8.91 -2.64 -1.58
CA ASP A 118 8.93 -2.36 -3.03
C ASP A 118 7.95 -1.23 -3.42
N ASP A 119 7.73 -0.27 -2.52
CA ASP A 119 6.76 0.83 -2.64
C ASP A 119 7.25 2.01 -3.49
N HIS A 120 7.87 1.73 -4.63
CA HIS A 120 8.44 2.75 -5.51
C HIS A 120 7.39 3.71 -6.09
N LEU A 121 7.83 4.87 -6.62
CA LEU A 121 6.96 5.93 -7.16
C LEU A 121 5.97 5.51 -8.27
N ARG A 122 6.08 4.31 -8.87
CA ARG A 122 5.08 3.78 -9.82
C ARG A 122 3.88 3.11 -9.13
N ASN A 123 4.02 2.76 -7.84
CA ASN A 123 2.97 2.14 -7.02
C ASN A 123 2.10 3.19 -6.31
N HIS A 124 2.52 4.45 -6.36
CA HIS A 124 1.73 5.59 -5.96
C HIS A 124 1.19 6.28 -7.21
N GLY A 125 -0.08 6.66 -7.19
CA GLY A 125 -0.71 7.25 -8.35
C GLY A 125 -1.79 8.26 -8.01
N PHE A 126 -2.22 8.97 -9.04
CA PHE A 126 -3.22 10.02 -8.97
C PHE A 126 -4.23 9.85 -10.09
N VAL A 127 -5.51 10.08 -9.79
CA VAL A 127 -6.60 10.11 -10.76
C VAL A 127 -7.13 11.54 -10.87
N TYR A 128 -7.40 11.99 -12.10
CA TYR A 128 -7.88 13.35 -12.31
C TYR A 128 -9.38 13.47 -12.04
N GLU A 129 -9.76 14.28 -11.05
CA GLU A 129 -11.13 14.66 -10.79
C GLU A 129 -11.45 15.92 -11.62
N ARG A 130 -12.30 15.72 -12.64
CA ARG A 130 -12.60 16.72 -13.67
C ARG A 130 -12.95 18.07 -13.05
N PHE A 131 -12.24 19.12 -13.48
CA PHE A 131 -12.37 20.52 -13.05
C PHE A 131 -12.01 20.81 -11.59
N LYS A 132 -11.56 19.83 -10.80
CA LYS A 132 -11.12 20.04 -9.42
C LYS A 132 -9.61 19.91 -9.23
N GLY A 133 -8.99 18.89 -9.84
CA GLY A 133 -7.58 18.60 -9.62
C GLY A 133 -7.30 17.10 -9.55
N TRP A 134 -6.13 16.75 -9.04
CA TRP A 134 -5.72 15.36 -8.86
C TRP A 134 -6.19 14.81 -7.51
N ARG A 135 -6.61 13.56 -7.49
CA ARG A 135 -6.90 12.82 -6.26
C ARG A 135 -5.89 11.70 -6.11
N LEU A 136 -5.51 11.37 -4.89
CA LEU A 136 -4.75 10.15 -4.64
C LEU A 136 -5.54 8.96 -5.21
N SER A 137 -4.94 8.14 -6.07
CA SER A 137 -5.60 6.95 -6.60
C SER A 137 -5.84 5.95 -5.47
N PRO A 138 -6.79 5.01 -5.56
CA PRO A 138 -6.84 3.86 -4.66
C PRO A 138 -5.48 3.15 -4.58
N ALA A 139 -5.17 2.52 -3.45
CA ALA A 139 -3.94 1.73 -3.28
C ALA A 139 -4.01 0.47 -4.15
N TYR A 140 -2.86 0.05 -4.65
CA TYR A 140 -2.68 -1.15 -5.47
C TYR A 140 -1.25 -1.65 -5.32
N ASP A 141 -1.00 -2.90 -5.69
CA ASP A 141 0.35 -3.49 -5.70
C ASP A 141 1.04 -3.47 -4.32
N LEU A 142 0.30 -3.89 -3.29
CA LEU A 142 0.78 -3.97 -1.91
C LEU A 142 1.33 -5.37 -1.66
N ASN A 143 2.62 -5.49 -1.37
CA ASN A 143 3.28 -6.79 -1.24
C ASN A 143 4.06 -6.88 0.07
N PRO A 144 3.63 -7.72 1.04
CA PRO A 144 4.41 -7.98 2.23
C PRO A 144 5.73 -8.67 1.87
N VAL A 145 6.85 -8.21 2.44
CA VAL A 145 8.17 -8.78 2.19
C VAL A 145 8.83 -9.19 3.52
N PRO A 146 9.18 -10.46 3.69
CA PRO A 146 9.80 -10.93 4.93
C PRO A 146 11.28 -10.50 4.97
N THR A 147 11.80 -10.39 6.20
CA THR A 147 13.12 -9.79 6.45
C THR A 147 14.32 -10.61 5.97
N ASP A 148 14.12 -11.91 5.69
CA ASP A 148 15.12 -12.76 5.04
C ASP A 148 15.28 -12.43 3.54
N VAL A 149 14.27 -11.79 2.92
CA VAL A 149 14.29 -11.40 1.50
C VAL A 149 14.82 -9.99 1.31
N LYS A 150 14.31 -9.02 2.07
CA LYS A 150 14.78 -7.62 2.04
C LYS A 150 14.77 -7.02 3.46
N PRO A 151 15.73 -6.13 3.79
CA PRO A 151 15.62 -5.34 5.01
C PRO A 151 14.36 -4.45 4.96
N ARG A 152 13.83 -4.08 6.13
CA ARG A 152 12.65 -3.20 6.27
C ARG A 152 12.99 -1.73 5.94
N ILE A 153 13.37 -1.49 4.68
CA ILE A 153 13.65 -0.18 4.11
C ILE A 153 12.72 -0.02 2.91
N LEU A 154 11.85 0.98 2.97
CA LEU A 154 10.97 1.39 1.89
C LEU A 154 11.79 1.99 0.75
N THR A 155 11.33 1.78 -0.49
CA THR A 155 11.96 2.35 -1.68
C THR A 155 11.66 3.85 -1.81
N THR A 156 10.48 4.29 -1.37
CA THR A 156 10.16 5.71 -1.22
C THR A 156 10.49 6.16 0.20
N ASN A 157 11.33 7.18 0.35
CA ASN A 157 11.75 7.66 1.68
C ASN A 157 10.56 8.26 2.45
N ILE A 158 10.53 8.06 3.78
CA ILE A 158 9.49 8.62 4.64
C ILE A 158 9.72 10.11 4.88
N ASP A 159 10.94 10.48 5.29
CA ASP A 159 11.42 11.85 5.22
C ASP A 159 12.22 12.05 3.91
N LEU A 160 13.06 13.09 3.82
CA LEU A 160 13.79 13.38 2.59
C LEU A 160 14.88 12.35 2.25
N ASP A 161 15.45 11.67 3.25
CA ASP A 161 16.67 10.86 3.08
C ASP A 161 16.62 9.47 3.73
N ASN A 162 15.54 9.15 4.46
CA ASN A 162 15.40 7.93 5.25
C ASN A 162 14.14 7.15 4.87
N GLY A 163 14.34 5.95 4.31
CA GLY A 163 13.30 4.97 4.01
C GLY A 163 13.10 3.89 5.07
N SER A 164 13.73 3.99 6.25
CA SER A 164 13.59 2.97 7.30
C SER A 164 12.12 2.80 7.67
N ALA A 165 11.57 1.60 7.54
CA ALA A 165 10.18 1.34 7.86
C ALA A 165 9.96 1.40 9.37
N SER A 166 9.67 2.60 9.88
CA SER A 166 9.59 2.92 11.30
C SER A 166 8.40 3.83 11.57
N LEU A 167 7.59 3.48 12.56
CA LEU A 167 6.45 4.30 12.99
C LEU A 167 6.89 5.59 13.68
N ASP A 168 8.02 5.58 14.39
CA ASP A 168 8.59 6.80 14.95
C ASP A 168 8.99 7.79 13.85
N LEU A 169 9.59 7.28 12.76
CA LEU A 169 9.92 8.09 11.59
C LEU A 169 8.65 8.59 10.88
N ALA A 170 7.63 7.75 10.71
CA ALA A 170 6.36 8.19 10.12
C ALA A 170 5.66 9.26 10.97
N LEU A 171 5.71 9.15 12.30
CA LEU A 171 5.16 10.15 13.22
C LEU A 171 5.93 11.46 13.18
N SER A 172 7.25 11.45 12.96
CA SER A 172 8.07 12.66 12.90
C SER A 172 7.68 13.58 11.73
N VAL A 173 7.13 13.00 10.65
CA VAL A 173 6.66 13.73 9.46
C VAL A 173 5.14 13.90 9.38
N ALA A 174 4.37 13.48 10.39
CA ALA A 174 2.91 13.49 10.34
C ALA A 174 2.31 14.89 10.06
N GLU A 175 2.94 15.95 10.55
CA GLU A 175 2.49 17.33 10.33
C GLU A 175 2.57 17.75 8.85
N ASN A 176 3.52 17.21 8.07
CA ASN A 176 3.58 17.41 6.62
C ASN A 176 2.35 16.87 5.89
N PHE A 177 1.66 15.90 6.50
CA PHE A 177 0.40 15.33 6.01
C PHE A 177 -0.83 15.98 6.67
N ARG A 178 -0.64 17.09 7.39
CA ARG A 178 -1.68 17.83 8.13
C ARG A 178 -2.33 17.01 9.24
N LEU A 179 -1.58 16.07 9.82
CA LEU A 179 -2.03 15.24 10.92
C LEU A 179 -1.35 15.68 12.21
N THR A 180 -2.13 15.76 13.28
CA THR A 180 -1.55 15.89 14.63
C THR A 180 -0.96 14.55 15.08
N LEU A 181 -0.12 14.58 16.12
CA LEU A 181 0.36 13.36 16.77
C LEU A 181 -0.78 12.43 17.23
N ALA A 182 -1.91 13.01 17.66
CA ALA A 182 -3.09 12.25 18.09
C ALA A 182 -3.78 11.55 16.90
N ASP A 183 -3.91 12.25 15.76
CA ASP A 183 -4.44 11.67 14.53
C ASP A 183 -3.54 10.53 14.04
N GLY A 184 -2.22 10.76 14.05
CA GLY A 184 -1.22 9.75 13.66
C GLY A 184 -1.32 8.48 14.51
N LYS A 185 -1.37 8.60 15.84
CA LYS A 185 -1.53 7.45 16.74
C LYS A 185 -2.87 6.73 16.54
N THR A 186 -3.94 7.46 16.26
CA THR A 186 -5.26 6.87 15.96
C THR A 186 -5.19 6.01 14.70
N ILE A 187 -4.60 6.55 13.63
CA ILE A 187 -4.40 5.80 12.38
C ILE A 187 -3.51 4.59 12.61
N ILE A 188 -2.40 4.71 13.35
CA ILE A 188 -1.51 3.57 13.66
C ILE A 188 -2.29 2.45 14.36
N LYS A 189 -3.11 2.80 15.36
CA LYS A 189 -3.94 1.82 16.08
C LYS A 189 -4.92 1.10 15.15
N GLU A 190 -5.60 1.84 14.28
CA GLU A 190 -6.55 1.28 13.30
C GLU A 190 -5.86 0.34 12.30
N VAL A 191 -4.73 0.77 11.74
CA VAL A 191 -3.97 -0.03 10.79
C VAL A 191 -3.38 -1.26 11.47
N GLY A 192 -2.79 -1.10 12.68
CA GLY A 192 -2.24 -2.20 13.47
C GLY A 192 -3.28 -3.26 13.82
N GLY A 193 -4.47 -2.85 14.26
CA GLY A 193 -5.58 -3.76 14.55
C GLY A 193 -6.11 -4.52 13.32
N ALA A 194 -6.06 -3.90 12.13
CA ALA A 194 -6.38 -4.61 10.90
C ALA A 194 -5.26 -5.60 10.53
N VAL A 195 -4.00 -5.15 10.53
CA VAL A 195 -2.83 -5.95 10.17
C VAL A 195 -2.65 -7.16 11.08
N SER A 196 -3.01 -7.09 12.37
CA SER A 196 -2.93 -8.24 13.29
C SER A 196 -3.73 -9.46 12.84
N GLU A 197 -4.71 -9.30 11.96
CA GLU A 197 -5.49 -10.40 11.39
C GLU A 197 -4.78 -11.15 10.23
N TRP A 198 -3.55 -10.75 9.85
CA TRP A 198 -2.81 -11.29 8.69
C TRP A 198 -2.73 -12.82 8.71
N ARG A 199 -2.41 -13.40 9.87
CA ARG A 199 -2.19 -14.85 10.03
C ARG A 199 -3.48 -15.62 9.83
N LYS A 200 -4.59 -15.11 10.37
CA LYS A 200 -5.92 -15.70 10.20
C LYS A 200 -6.38 -15.62 8.74
N LEU A 201 -6.11 -14.51 8.05
CA LEU A 201 -6.40 -14.38 6.63
C LEU A 201 -5.55 -15.33 5.79
N ALA A 202 -4.29 -15.54 6.14
CA ALA A 202 -3.43 -16.48 5.46
C ALA A 202 -3.95 -17.92 5.54
N PHE A 203 -4.36 -18.36 6.74
CA PHE A 203 -5.04 -19.65 6.91
C PHE A 203 -6.35 -19.75 6.13
N ALA A 204 -7.15 -18.67 6.11
CA ALA A 204 -8.42 -18.64 5.38
C ALA A 204 -8.27 -18.64 3.85
N ASN A 205 -7.05 -18.41 3.33
CA ASN A 205 -6.72 -18.49 1.90
C ASN A 205 -5.82 -19.70 1.60
N ASP A 206 -5.91 -20.76 2.41
CA ASP A 206 -5.28 -22.06 2.19
C ASP A 206 -3.74 -22.03 2.06
N LEU A 207 -3.08 -21.02 2.63
CA LEU A 207 -1.62 -20.99 2.70
C LEU A 207 -1.10 -22.03 3.71
N SER A 208 0.00 -22.70 3.36
CA SER A 208 0.62 -23.70 4.24
C SER A 208 1.24 -23.04 5.48
N GLU A 209 1.26 -23.76 6.61
CA GLU A 209 1.92 -23.28 7.84
C GLU A 209 3.37 -22.85 7.60
N ARG A 210 4.11 -23.61 6.79
CA ARG A 210 5.50 -23.28 6.42
C ARG A 210 5.60 -21.91 5.75
N GLU A 211 4.68 -21.59 4.86
CA GLU A 211 4.66 -20.31 4.15
C GLU A 211 4.21 -19.17 5.07
N ILE A 212 3.23 -19.42 5.93
CA ILE A 212 2.76 -18.47 6.94
C ILE A 212 3.90 -18.10 7.91
N GLU A 213 4.65 -19.08 8.39
CA GLU A 213 5.79 -18.82 9.28
C GLU A 213 6.93 -18.10 8.56
N ARG A 214 7.20 -18.42 7.29
CA ARG A 214 8.19 -17.67 6.50
C ARG A 214 7.81 -16.19 6.39
N MET A 215 6.53 -15.89 6.19
CA MET A 215 6.04 -14.51 6.04
C MET A 215 5.91 -13.76 7.38
N ALA A 216 6.05 -14.43 8.53
CA ALA A 216 5.78 -13.83 9.82
C ALA A 216 6.59 -12.57 10.09
N SER A 217 7.86 -12.51 9.66
CA SER A 217 8.73 -11.35 9.87
C SER A 217 8.32 -10.11 9.07
N ALA A 218 7.47 -10.25 8.04
CA ALA A 218 6.89 -9.11 7.34
C ALA A 218 5.87 -8.34 8.19
N PHE A 219 5.24 -9.03 9.15
CA PHE A 219 4.11 -8.51 9.95
C PHE A 219 4.37 -8.46 11.45
N VAL A 220 5.34 -9.22 11.97
CA VAL A 220 5.66 -9.36 13.39
C VAL A 220 7.06 -8.80 13.64
N HIS A 221 7.09 -7.59 14.18
CA HIS A 221 8.29 -6.80 14.46
C HIS A 221 7.94 -5.66 15.46
N GLU A 222 8.95 -4.93 15.93
CA GLU A 222 8.81 -3.88 16.96
C GLU A 222 7.71 -2.84 16.64
N ASP A 223 7.58 -2.38 15.39
CA ASP A 223 6.52 -1.43 15.04
C ASP A 223 5.10 -2.01 15.17
N SER A 224 4.93 -3.31 14.90
CA SER A 224 3.63 -3.98 15.05
C SER A 224 3.26 -4.14 16.53
N GLU A 225 4.26 -4.37 17.39
CA GLU A 225 4.09 -4.41 18.85
C GLU A 225 3.76 -3.03 19.41
N PHE A 226 4.45 -1.98 18.92
CA PHE A 226 4.13 -0.60 19.26
C PHE A 226 2.70 -0.24 18.85
N ALA A 227 2.28 -0.55 17.62
CA ALA A 227 0.93 -0.29 17.15
C ALA A 227 -0.13 -0.99 18.00
N ALA A 228 0.13 -2.22 18.46
CA ALA A 228 -0.76 -2.97 19.36
C ALA A 228 -0.84 -2.38 20.78
N SER A 229 0.14 -1.56 21.18
CA SER A 229 0.18 -0.93 22.51
C SER A 229 -0.62 0.38 22.62
N LEU A 230 -1.05 0.96 21.49
CA LEU A 230 -1.84 2.21 21.41
C LEU A 230 -3.34 1.95 21.65
#